data_AF-K1E620-F1
#
_entry.id   AF-K1E620-F1
#
_cell.length_a   1.000
_cell.length_b   1.000
_cell.length_c   1.000
_cell.angle_alpha   90.00
_cell.angle_beta   90.00
_cell.angle_gamma   90.00
#
_symmetry.space_group_name_H-M   'P 1'
#
loop_
_entity.id
_entity.type
_entity.pdbx_description
1 polymer ?
#
loop_
_entity_poly.entity_id
_entity_poly.type
_entity_poly.pdbx_seq_one_letter_code
_entity_poly.pdbx_strand_id
1 'polypeptide(L)'
;MGVRQLRLLTWGLVPSWAKETKVGLRMTDARAETVLDKAGFAKAAVARRCLVPAAGWYEWQVSPVATDSKGKPRKQPFFIHREDGQPIAFAGLYEFWRDRTVVDNDDPQAWLATFTIVTTAADPGMDRIHDRQPLVLEREDWSRWLDPGLTDPAEVGEMLAFAQPGRFAAYPISPAVGATRNNGPGLLEPLPASELVGVVDPETGEVINGG
;
A
#
# COMPACT_ATOMS: atom_id res chain seq x y z
N MET A 1 9.88 16.77 -21.86
CA MET A 1 9.82 15.35 -21.44
C MET A 1 10.51 15.22 -20.10
N GLY A 2 9.82 14.71 -19.08
CA GLY A 2 10.45 14.41 -17.78
C GLY A 2 11.34 13.16 -17.88
N VAL A 3 12.41 13.13 -17.09
CA VAL A 3 13.28 11.95 -16.96
C VAL A 3 12.73 11.06 -15.84
N ARG A 4 12.53 9.77 -16.09
CA ARG A 4 12.14 8.80 -15.05
C ARG A 4 13.34 8.50 -14.17
N GLN A 5 13.14 8.45 -12.86
CA GLN A 5 14.19 8.22 -11.88
C GLN A 5 13.75 7.18 -10.85
N LEU A 6 14.65 6.26 -10.52
CA LEU A 6 14.52 5.40 -9.35
C LEU A 6 15.21 6.06 -8.16
N ARG A 7 14.52 6.15 -7.02
CA ARG A 7 15.00 6.81 -5.80
C ARG A 7 14.55 6.03 -4.57
N LEU A 8 15.36 6.06 -3.52
CA LEU A 8 15.01 5.54 -2.20
C LEU A 8 14.35 6.66 -1.40
N LEU A 9 13.12 6.40 -0.92
CA LEU A 9 12.34 7.30 -0.10
C LEU A 9 11.89 6.58 1.18
N THR A 10 11.57 7.34 2.22
CA THR A 10 11.02 6.80 3.47
C THR A 10 9.50 6.60 3.35
N TRP A 11 8.99 5.42 3.68
CA TRP A 11 7.55 5.15 3.69
C TRP A 11 6.88 5.76 4.93
N GLY A 12 5.85 6.57 4.71
CA GLY A 12 5.22 7.43 5.70
C GLY A 12 5.39 8.90 5.32
N LEU A 13 4.42 9.44 4.59
CA LEU A 13 4.52 10.77 3.99
C LEU A 13 4.59 11.87 5.06
N VAL A 14 5.59 12.75 4.95
CA VAL A 14 5.72 13.94 5.78
C VAL A 14 5.39 15.16 4.92
N PRO A 15 4.25 15.84 5.15
CA PRO A 15 3.90 17.04 4.40
C PRO A 15 4.97 18.11 4.56
N SER A 16 5.26 18.85 3.49
CA SER A 16 6.31 19.90 3.48
C SER A 16 6.13 20.99 4.55
N TRP A 17 4.91 21.18 5.06
CA TRP A 17 4.58 22.15 6.11
C TRP A 17 4.64 21.58 7.53
N ALA A 18 4.84 20.26 7.70
CA ALA A 18 4.87 19.62 9.00
C ALA A 18 6.04 20.15 9.85
N LYS A 19 5.83 20.30 11.15
CA LYS A 19 6.90 20.70 12.09
C LYS A 19 7.78 19.53 12.51
N GLU A 20 7.20 18.32 12.55
CA GLU A 20 7.86 17.10 13.01
C GLU A 20 7.63 15.96 12.01
N THR A 21 8.63 15.10 11.86
CA THR A 21 8.58 13.93 10.96
C THR A 21 7.69 12.81 11.47
N LYS A 22 7.39 12.78 12.78
CA LYS A 22 6.55 11.74 13.43
C LYS A 22 5.15 11.63 12.83
N VAL A 23 4.65 12.69 12.17
CA VAL A 23 3.37 12.65 11.45
C VAL A 23 3.36 11.57 10.37
N GLY A 24 4.51 11.28 9.75
CA GLY A 24 4.66 10.27 8.71
C GLY A 24 4.29 8.86 9.16
N LEU A 25 4.42 8.54 10.46
CA LEU A 25 4.04 7.25 11.04
C LEU A 25 2.55 6.92 10.88
N ARG A 26 1.70 7.91 10.59
CA ARG A 26 0.25 7.76 10.38
C ARG A 26 -0.16 8.04 8.94
N MET A 27 0.80 8.26 8.05
CA MET A 27 0.59 8.66 6.66
C MET A 27 1.28 7.68 5.70
N THR A 28 1.25 6.38 6.04
CA THR A 28 1.68 5.29 5.17
C THR A 28 0.75 5.14 3.97
N ASP A 29 -0.55 5.40 4.18
CA ASP A 29 -1.60 5.21 3.19
C ASP A 29 -2.46 6.47 2.97
N ALA A 30 -2.84 6.69 1.72
CA ALA A 30 -3.72 7.77 1.29
C ALA A 30 -4.95 7.20 0.57
N ARG A 31 -6.15 7.49 1.06
CA ARG A 31 -7.40 6.98 0.45
C ARG A 31 -7.72 7.73 -0.84
N ALA A 32 -7.81 7.02 -1.97
CA ALA A 32 -8.11 7.57 -3.29
C ALA A 32 -9.34 8.49 -3.29
N GLU A 33 -10.36 8.14 -2.52
CA GLU A 33 -11.64 8.85 -2.43
C GLU A 33 -11.54 10.24 -1.79
N THR A 34 -10.46 10.53 -1.05
CA THR A 34 -10.31 11.79 -0.29
C THR A 34 -8.95 12.45 -0.48
N VAL A 35 -8.07 11.85 -1.29
CA VAL A 35 -6.66 12.28 -1.38
C VAL A 35 -6.52 13.68 -1.98
N LEU A 36 -7.45 14.07 -2.86
CA LEU A 36 -7.48 15.39 -3.49
C LEU A 36 -7.99 16.50 -2.55
N ASP A 37 -8.74 16.15 -1.50
CA ASP A 37 -9.31 17.13 -0.55
C ASP A 37 -8.49 17.27 0.73
N LYS A 38 -7.69 16.26 1.07
CA LYS A 38 -6.92 16.24 2.32
C LYS A 38 -5.67 17.09 2.20
N ALA A 39 -5.55 18.12 3.04
CA ALA A 39 -4.41 19.04 3.05
C ALA A 39 -3.02 18.37 3.15
N GLY A 40 -2.94 17.19 3.76
CA GLY A 40 -1.70 16.40 3.84
C GLY A 40 -1.26 15.76 2.51
N PHE A 41 -2.17 15.61 1.54
CA PHE A 41 -1.94 14.86 0.30
C PHE A 41 -2.29 15.63 -0.97
N ALA A 42 -3.29 16.53 -0.94
CA ALA A 42 -3.85 17.18 -2.13
C ALA A 42 -2.79 17.79 -3.05
N LYS A 43 -1.82 18.52 -2.49
CA LYS A 43 -0.72 19.11 -3.25
C LYS A 43 0.23 18.06 -3.85
N ALA A 44 0.44 16.94 -3.17
CA ALA A 44 1.27 15.85 -3.67
C ALA A 44 0.53 15.05 -4.75
N ALA A 45 -0.78 14.83 -4.60
CA ALA A 45 -1.62 14.13 -5.57
C ALA A 45 -1.57 14.77 -6.97
N VAL A 46 -1.54 16.11 -7.05
CA VAL A 46 -1.51 16.82 -8.33
C VAL A 46 -0.12 17.01 -8.92
N ALA A 47 0.95 16.96 -8.12
CA ALA A 47 2.28 17.40 -8.56
C ALA A 47 3.44 16.45 -8.25
N ARG A 48 3.25 15.47 -7.36
CA ARG A 48 4.31 14.59 -6.84
C ARG A 48 3.80 13.15 -6.75
N ARG A 49 3.54 12.58 -7.91
CA ARG A 49 3.13 11.18 -8.08
C ARG A 49 4.33 10.29 -8.39
N CYS A 50 4.37 9.11 -7.81
CA CYS A 50 5.39 8.09 -8.06
C CYS A 50 4.75 6.70 -8.22
N LEU A 51 5.54 5.75 -8.73
CA LEU A 51 5.21 4.33 -8.68
C LEU A 51 5.99 3.68 -7.54
N VAL A 52 5.33 2.83 -6.76
CA VAL A 52 5.97 2.03 -5.71
C VAL A 52 6.01 0.57 -6.19
N PRO A 53 7.16 0.08 -6.67
CA PRO A 53 7.27 -1.29 -7.16
C PRO A 53 7.30 -2.29 -6.00
N ALA A 54 6.61 -3.43 -6.15
CA ALA A 54 6.61 -4.53 -5.20
C ALA A 54 6.34 -5.88 -5.88
N ALA A 55 6.70 -6.98 -5.21
CA ALA A 55 6.31 -8.33 -5.65
C ALA A 55 4.83 -8.64 -5.32
N GLY A 56 4.27 -7.98 -4.32
CA GLY A 56 2.97 -8.23 -3.72
C GLY A 56 2.80 -7.38 -2.46
N TRP A 57 1.74 -7.62 -1.71
CA TRP A 57 1.55 -7.05 -0.37
C TRP A 57 1.03 -8.09 0.60
N TYR A 58 1.12 -7.77 1.90
CA TYR A 58 0.58 -8.60 2.96
C TYR A 58 -0.71 -7.99 3.48
N GLU A 59 -1.67 -8.84 3.82
CA GLU A 59 -2.90 -8.41 4.47
C GLU A 59 -3.37 -9.44 5.50
N TRP A 60 -4.03 -9.01 6.58
CA TRP A 60 -4.44 -9.88 7.68
C TRP A 60 -5.95 -10.06 7.71
N GLN A 61 -6.41 -11.24 7.29
CA GLN A 61 -7.81 -11.61 7.43
C GLN A 61 -8.16 -11.84 8.90
N VAL A 62 -9.21 -11.18 9.36
CA VAL A 62 -9.77 -11.37 10.70
C VAL A 62 -10.74 -12.54 10.69
N SER A 63 -10.43 -13.56 11.48
CA SER A 63 -11.27 -14.76 11.61
C SER A 63 -12.63 -14.41 12.24
N PRO A 64 -13.75 -14.86 11.66
CA PRO A 64 -15.08 -14.67 12.23
C PRO A 64 -15.42 -15.66 13.37
N VAL A 65 -14.71 -16.79 13.48
CA VAL A 65 -15.08 -17.90 14.39
C VAL A 65 -13.98 -18.28 15.40
N ALA A 66 -12.71 -18.13 15.03
CA ALA A 66 -11.57 -18.46 15.88
C ALA A 66 -10.98 -17.24 16.61
N THR A 67 -10.52 -17.47 17.83
CA THR A 67 -9.79 -16.49 18.66
C THR A 67 -8.34 -16.92 18.91
N ASP A 68 -7.48 -15.96 19.22
CA ASP A 68 -6.12 -16.19 19.69
C ASP A 68 -6.10 -16.55 21.19
N SER A 69 -4.92 -16.87 21.72
CA SER A 69 -4.73 -17.21 23.14
C SER A 69 -5.07 -16.07 24.12
N LYS A 70 -5.30 -14.86 23.61
CA LYS A 70 -5.71 -13.68 24.38
C LYS A 70 -7.20 -13.36 24.20
N GLY A 71 -7.97 -14.24 23.55
CA GLY A 71 -9.39 -14.10 23.30
C GLY A 71 -9.73 -13.05 22.23
N LYS A 72 -8.76 -12.57 21.44
CA LYS A 72 -9.02 -11.66 20.31
C LYS A 72 -9.29 -12.46 19.05
N PRO A 73 -10.05 -11.93 18.07
CA PRO A 73 -10.19 -12.59 16.77
C PRO A 73 -8.82 -12.96 16.18
N ARG A 74 -8.66 -14.23 15.80
CA ARG A 74 -7.42 -14.70 15.17
C ARG A 74 -7.21 -13.93 13.87
N LYS A 75 -5.95 -13.62 13.54
CA LYS A 75 -5.59 -12.99 12.27
C LYS A 75 -4.71 -13.91 11.43
N GLN A 76 -5.12 -14.18 10.20
CA GLN A 76 -4.36 -14.96 9.23
C GLN A 76 -3.74 -14.01 8.20
N PRO A 77 -2.40 -13.91 8.12
CA PRO A 77 -1.78 -13.17 7.02
C PRO A 77 -1.92 -13.92 5.70
N PHE A 78 -2.15 -13.14 4.65
CA PHE A 78 -2.12 -13.54 3.26
C PHE A 78 -1.02 -12.77 2.55
N PHE A 79 -0.39 -13.41 1.58
CA PHE A 79 0.36 -12.71 0.54
C PHE A 79 -0.54 -12.56 -0.68
N ILE A 80 -0.67 -11.33 -1.17
CA ILE A 80 -1.48 -10.97 -2.33
C ILE A 80 -0.56 -10.47 -3.44
N HIS A 81 -0.73 -10.99 -4.65
CA HIS A 81 0.12 -10.72 -5.80
C HIS A 81 -0.69 -10.70 -7.10
N ARG A 82 -0.08 -10.29 -8.21
CA ARG A 82 -0.74 -10.39 -9.52
C ARG A 82 -0.91 -11.84 -9.92
N GLU A 83 -2.09 -12.16 -10.45
CA GLU A 83 -2.41 -13.47 -11.02
C GLU A 83 -1.46 -13.85 -12.16
N ASP A 84 -1.06 -12.86 -12.97
CA ASP A 84 -0.17 -13.03 -14.12
C ASP A 84 1.32 -13.17 -13.77
N GLY A 85 1.66 -13.18 -12.47
CA GLY A 85 3.03 -13.28 -11.96
C GLY A 85 3.93 -12.07 -12.22
N GLN A 86 3.39 -10.97 -12.78
CA GLN A 86 4.15 -9.75 -13.00
C GLN A 86 4.34 -8.96 -11.70
N PRO A 87 5.40 -8.14 -11.59
CA PRO A 87 5.55 -7.20 -10.49
C PRO A 87 4.41 -6.18 -10.44
N ILE A 88 4.09 -5.72 -9.24
CA ILE A 88 3.11 -4.67 -8.98
C ILE A 88 3.79 -3.30 -9.03
N ALA A 89 3.05 -2.30 -9.54
CA ALA A 89 3.35 -0.89 -9.33
C ALA A 89 2.16 -0.22 -8.64
N PHE A 90 2.31 0.13 -7.35
CA PHE A 90 1.29 0.90 -6.65
C PHE A 90 1.35 2.37 -7.07
N ALA A 91 0.18 3.00 -7.16
CA ALA A 91 0.08 4.45 -7.18
C ALA A 91 0.60 5.00 -5.85
N GLY A 92 1.65 5.81 -5.90
CA GLY A 92 2.23 6.46 -4.74
C GLY A 92 2.25 7.98 -4.89
N LEU A 93 2.28 8.67 -3.76
CA LEU A 93 2.56 10.10 -3.68
C LEU A 93 3.84 10.31 -2.90
N TYR A 94 4.60 11.34 -3.24
CA TYR A 94 5.81 11.70 -2.51
C TYR A 94 5.84 13.16 -2.08
N GLU A 95 6.65 13.45 -1.06
CA GLU A 95 6.90 14.80 -0.57
C GLU A 95 8.37 15.01 -0.23
N PHE A 96 8.77 16.28 -0.33
CA PHE A 96 10.03 16.76 0.21
C PHE A 96 9.75 17.59 1.47
N TRP A 97 10.32 17.15 2.58
CA TRP A 97 10.27 17.87 3.84
C TRP A 97 11.65 18.42 4.16
N ARG A 98 11.74 19.69 4.57
CA ARG A 98 12.99 20.32 4.97
C ARG A 98 13.08 20.42 6.49
N ASP A 99 14.15 19.87 7.06
CA ASP A 99 14.51 20.12 8.46
C ASP A 99 14.92 21.59 8.62
N ARG A 100 14.13 22.34 9.41
CA ARG A 100 14.36 23.77 9.64
C ARG A 100 15.45 24.04 10.68
N THR A 101 15.97 23.02 11.35
CA THR A 101 17.09 23.15 12.29
C THR A 101 18.44 23.18 11.58
N VAL A 102 18.52 22.67 10.35
CA VAL A 102 19.71 22.75 9.50
C VAL A 102 19.81 24.16 8.91
N VAL A 103 20.88 24.88 9.31
CA VAL A 103 21.13 26.29 8.98
C VAL A 103 21.55 26.46 7.52
N ASP A 104 22.35 25.53 7.01
CA ASP A 104 22.77 25.54 5.61
C ASP A 104 21.59 25.16 4.70
N ASN A 105 21.23 26.05 3.78
CA ASN A 105 20.11 25.83 2.86
C ASN A 105 20.44 24.83 1.74
N ASP A 106 21.73 24.64 1.46
CA ASP A 106 22.20 23.79 0.38
C ASP A 106 22.64 22.40 0.89
N ASP A 107 22.58 22.14 2.20
CA ASP A 107 22.90 20.85 2.79
C ASP A 107 21.87 19.79 2.34
N PRO A 108 22.29 18.74 1.62
CA PRO A 108 21.41 17.65 1.22
C PRO A 108 20.76 16.93 2.42
N GLN A 109 21.43 16.92 3.58
CA GLN A 109 20.89 16.33 4.82
C GLN A 109 19.74 17.15 5.42
N ALA A 110 19.53 18.39 4.97
CA ALA A 110 18.38 19.19 5.35
C ALA A 110 17.06 18.65 4.77
N TRP A 111 17.10 17.71 3.82
CA TRP A 111 15.92 17.25 3.10
C TRP A 111 15.61 15.78 3.36
N LEU A 112 14.33 15.50 3.59
CA LEU A 112 13.76 14.17 3.69
C LEU A 112 12.77 13.96 2.54
N ALA A 113 13.00 12.93 1.73
CA ALA A 113 12.05 12.49 0.73
C ALA A 113 11.21 11.33 1.29
N THR A 114 9.90 11.50 1.33
CA THR A 114 8.96 10.53 1.89
C THR A 114 7.87 10.16 0.89
N PHE A 115 7.23 9.01 1.06
CA PHE A 115 6.13 8.59 0.21
C PHE A 115 4.99 7.91 0.98
N THR A 116 3.83 7.84 0.34
CA THR A 116 2.65 7.07 0.78
C THR A 116 2.13 6.24 -0.38
N ILE A 117 1.45 5.14 -0.09
CA ILE A 117 0.74 4.32 -1.06
C ILE A 117 -0.72 4.77 -1.10
N VAL A 118 -1.27 4.94 -2.31
CA VAL A 118 -2.69 5.22 -2.48
C VAL A 118 -3.46 3.90 -2.30
N THR A 119 -4.54 3.93 -1.54
CA THR A 119 -5.44 2.79 -1.31
C THR A 119 -6.84 3.07 -1.84
N THR A 120 -7.53 2.03 -2.26
CA THR A 120 -8.92 2.04 -2.76
C THR A 120 -9.72 0.93 -2.06
N ALA A 121 -11.02 0.85 -2.34
CA ALA A 121 -11.83 -0.28 -1.90
C ALA A 121 -11.27 -1.60 -2.45
N ALA A 122 -11.32 -2.66 -1.65
CA ALA A 122 -10.92 -3.98 -2.12
C ALA A 122 -11.83 -4.47 -3.25
N ASP A 123 -11.24 -5.16 -4.23
CA ASP A 123 -11.99 -5.81 -5.30
C ASP A 123 -12.88 -6.93 -4.72
N PRO A 124 -13.99 -7.28 -5.38
CA PRO A 124 -14.77 -8.45 -5.02
C PRO A 124 -13.89 -9.70 -4.86
N GLY A 125 -14.03 -10.41 -3.74
CA GLY A 125 -13.20 -11.56 -3.37
C GLY A 125 -12.03 -11.17 -2.47
N MET A 126 -11.30 -10.10 -2.79
CA MET A 126 -10.24 -9.55 -1.92
C MET A 126 -10.83 -8.90 -0.66
N ASP A 127 -12.05 -8.37 -0.75
CA ASP A 127 -12.83 -7.83 0.36
C ASP A 127 -13.12 -8.84 1.48
N ARG A 128 -13.01 -10.14 1.20
CA ARG A 128 -13.05 -11.21 2.21
C ARG A 128 -11.79 -11.29 3.07
N ILE A 129 -10.68 -10.70 2.62
CA ILE A 129 -9.43 -10.59 3.39
C ILE A 129 -9.41 -9.27 4.14
N HIS A 130 -9.66 -8.15 3.45
CA HIS A 130 -9.70 -6.80 4.03
C HIS A 130 -10.50 -5.84 3.15
N ASP A 131 -11.13 -4.82 3.73
CA ASP A 131 -12.02 -3.88 3.02
C ASP A 131 -11.31 -2.89 2.09
N ARG A 132 -9.98 -2.82 2.20
CA ARG A 132 -9.11 -1.93 1.42
C ARG A 132 -7.98 -2.70 0.77
N GLN A 133 -7.53 -2.18 -0.37
CA GLN A 133 -6.32 -2.64 -1.06
C GLN A 133 -5.50 -1.45 -1.59
N PRO A 134 -4.20 -1.63 -1.89
CA PRO A 134 -3.43 -0.66 -2.65
C PRO A 134 -4.01 -0.43 -4.06
N LEU A 135 -3.94 0.81 -4.55
CA LEU A 135 -4.27 1.12 -5.94
C LEU A 135 -3.10 0.68 -6.84
N VAL A 136 -3.30 -0.40 -7.59
CA VAL A 136 -2.31 -0.94 -8.54
C VAL A 136 -2.59 -0.44 -9.95
N LEU A 137 -1.59 0.21 -10.55
CA LEU A 137 -1.66 0.78 -11.90
C LEU A 137 -1.14 -0.20 -12.95
N GLU A 138 -1.82 -0.28 -14.09
CA GLU A 138 -1.35 -1.03 -15.25
C GLU A 138 -0.24 -0.28 -16.00
N ARG A 139 0.57 -1.04 -16.75
CA ARG A 139 1.76 -0.52 -17.42
C ARG A 139 1.44 0.61 -18.40
N GLU A 140 0.26 0.54 -19.01
CA GLU A 140 -0.24 1.52 -19.96
C GLU A 140 -0.50 2.89 -19.29
N ASP A 141 -0.87 2.88 -18.00
CA ASP A 141 -1.20 4.09 -17.23
C ASP A 141 0.02 4.74 -16.56
N TRP A 142 1.14 4.02 -16.44
CA TRP A 142 2.34 4.51 -15.76
C TRP A 142 2.85 5.83 -16.33
N SER A 143 2.79 6.00 -17.65
CA SER A 143 3.26 7.22 -18.32
C SER A 143 2.38 8.42 -17.97
N ARG A 144 1.06 8.23 -17.93
CA ARG A 144 0.08 9.27 -17.55
C ARG A 144 0.22 9.62 -16.07
N TRP A 145 0.35 8.60 -15.20
CA TRP A 145 0.48 8.79 -13.76
C TRP A 145 1.75 9.59 -13.40
N LEU A 146 2.86 9.30 -14.08
CA LEU A 146 4.15 9.95 -13.85
C LEU A 146 4.31 11.28 -14.60
N ASP A 147 3.33 11.74 -15.39
CA ASP A 147 3.46 12.98 -16.13
C ASP A 147 3.37 14.20 -15.19
N PRO A 148 4.44 14.99 -15.02
CA PRO A 148 4.39 16.19 -14.18
C PRO A 148 3.54 17.32 -14.78
N GLY A 149 3.21 17.26 -16.07
CA GLY A 149 2.32 18.21 -16.74
C GLY A 149 0.83 17.97 -16.44
N LEU A 150 0.48 16.77 -15.97
CA LEU A 150 -0.89 16.43 -15.57
C LEU A 150 -1.18 16.98 -14.17
N THR A 151 -1.65 18.22 -14.10
CA THR A 151 -1.91 18.93 -12.84
C THR A 151 -3.38 19.17 -12.53
N ASP A 152 -4.28 18.90 -13.49
CA ASP A 152 -5.72 19.03 -13.27
C ASP A 152 -6.20 17.99 -12.23
N PRO A 153 -6.74 18.40 -11.07
CA PRO A 153 -7.28 17.49 -10.08
C PRO A 153 -8.35 16.54 -10.63
N ALA A 154 -9.16 16.97 -11.60
CA ALA A 154 -10.20 16.14 -12.20
C ALA A 154 -9.59 14.96 -12.96
N GLU A 155 -8.58 15.21 -13.79
CA GLU A 155 -7.89 14.16 -14.55
C GLU A 155 -7.10 13.21 -13.63
N VAL A 156 -6.50 13.73 -12.55
CA VAL A 156 -5.88 12.88 -11.52
C VAL A 156 -6.94 12.01 -10.82
N GLY A 157 -8.12 12.58 -10.57
CA GLY A 157 -9.27 11.89 -10.01
C GLY A 157 -9.72 10.68 -10.84
N GLU A 158 -9.72 10.79 -12.17
CA GLU A 158 -10.03 9.66 -13.06
C GLU A 158 -9.07 8.48 -12.86
N MET A 159 -7.77 8.75 -12.71
CA MET A 159 -6.76 7.72 -12.46
C MET A 159 -6.90 7.10 -11.07
N LEU A 160 -7.29 7.90 -10.07
CA LEU A 160 -7.54 7.43 -8.70
C LEU A 160 -8.80 6.55 -8.60
N ALA A 161 -9.76 6.73 -9.50
CA ALA A 161 -10.97 5.92 -9.59
C ALA A 161 -10.77 4.60 -10.37
N PHE A 162 -9.54 4.28 -10.78
CA PHE A 162 -9.24 3.04 -11.51
C PHE A 162 -9.68 1.79 -10.73
N ALA A 163 -10.43 0.91 -11.41
CA ALA A 163 -10.86 -0.37 -10.88
C ALA A 163 -10.90 -1.41 -11.99
N GLN A 164 -10.21 -2.53 -11.77
CA GLN A 164 -10.24 -3.71 -12.63
C GLN A 164 -10.16 -4.97 -11.75
N PRO A 165 -11.32 -5.49 -11.30
CA PRO A 165 -11.35 -6.68 -10.46
C PRO A 165 -10.79 -7.94 -11.15
N GLY A 166 -10.36 -8.92 -10.34
CA GLY A 166 -9.92 -10.23 -10.83
C GLY A 166 -8.47 -10.30 -11.31
N ARG A 167 -7.63 -9.34 -10.92
CA ARG A 167 -6.20 -9.29 -11.27
C ARG A 167 -5.27 -9.90 -10.22
N PHE A 168 -5.79 -10.26 -9.05
CA PHE A 168 -4.99 -10.65 -7.90
C PHE A 168 -5.36 -12.02 -7.38
N ALA A 169 -4.33 -12.80 -7.05
CA ALA A 169 -4.41 -14.02 -6.27
C ALA A 169 -3.92 -13.76 -4.85
N ALA A 170 -4.42 -14.57 -3.91
CA ALA A 170 -4.02 -14.52 -2.51
C ALA A 170 -3.84 -15.92 -1.97
N TYR A 171 -2.79 -16.14 -1.17
CA TYR A 171 -2.60 -17.39 -0.44
C TYR A 171 -2.14 -17.13 1.01
N PRO A 172 -2.55 -17.97 1.97
CA PRO A 172 -2.20 -17.78 3.36
C PRO A 172 -0.72 -18.08 3.60
N ILE A 173 -0.08 -17.28 4.45
CA ILE A 173 1.34 -17.41 4.82
C ILE A 173 1.52 -17.47 6.33
N SER A 174 2.75 -17.74 6.78
CA SER A 174 3.06 -17.83 8.20
C SER A 174 2.84 -16.50 8.96
N PRO A 175 2.30 -16.53 10.20
CA PRO A 175 2.29 -15.38 11.11
C PRO A 175 3.66 -14.74 11.38
N ALA A 176 4.75 -15.44 11.06
CA ALA A 176 6.11 -14.93 11.16
C ALA A 176 6.33 -13.59 10.44
N VAL A 177 5.56 -13.30 9.38
CA VAL A 177 5.63 -12.03 8.63
C VAL A 177 5.30 -10.80 9.50
N GLY A 178 4.53 -10.96 10.58
CA GLY A 178 4.19 -9.86 11.49
C GLY A 178 5.34 -9.35 12.35
N ALA A 179 6.46 -10.09 12.44
CA ALA A 179 7.65 -9.64 13.14
C ALA A 179 8.63 -8.97 12.16
N THR A 180 8.74 -7.65 12.23
CA THR A 180 9.54 -6.81 11.30
C THR A 180 11.03 -7.15 11.22
N ARG A 181 11.57 -7.88 12.20
CA ARG A 181 12.94 -8.40 12.19
C ARG A 181 13.15 -9.57 11.22
N ASN A 182 12.07 -10.22 10.78
CA ASN A 182 12.13 -11.35 9.88
C ASN A 182 12.22 -10.85 8.44
N ASN A 183 13.24 -11.32 7.72
CA ASN A 183 13.44 -11.00 6.31
C ASN A 183 14.08 -12.21 5.62
N GLY A 184 13.27 -13.05 4.98
CA GLY A 184 13.72 -14.25 4.30
C GLY A 184 12.65 -14.84 3.38
N PRO A 185 13.04 -15.67 2.40
CA PRO A 185 12.13 -16.18 1.37
C PRO A 185 11.00 -17.05 1.94
N GLY A 186 11.23 -17.74 3.06
CA GLY A 186 10.22 -18.56 3.73
C GLY A 186 9.00 -17.78 4.26
N LEU A 187 9.06 -16.44 4.29
CA LEU A 187 7.88 -15.62 4.62
C LEU A 187 6.79 -15.68 3.55
N LEU A 188 7.13 -16.11 2.33
CA LEU A 188 6.21 -16.25 1.20
C LEU A 188 5.80 -17.70 0.94
N GLU A 189 6.21 -18.65 1.79
CA GLU A 189 5.80 -20.04 1.66
C GLU A 189 4.30 -20.18 2.02
N PRO A 190 3.47 -20.78 1.15
CA PRO A 190 2.07 -21.03 1.46
C PRO A 190 1.93 -21.94 2.68
N LEU A 191 1.00 -21.60 3.58
CA LEU A 191 0.63 -22.49 4.66
C LEU A 191 -0.24 -23.65 4.16
N PRO A 192 -0.02 -24.87 4.66
CA PRO A 192 -0.91 -25.99 4.35
C PRO A 192 -2.29 -25.77 4.99
N ALA A 193 -3.35 -26.28 4.33
CA ALA A 193 -4.73 -26.13 4.80
C ALA A 193 -4.95 -26.66 6.22
N SER A 194 -4.17 -27.65 6.67
CA SER A 194 -4.21 -28.20 8.03
C SER A 194 -3.80 -27.20 9.12
N GLU A 195 -3.12 -26.11 8.77
CA GLU A 195 -2.68 -25.07 9.71
C GLU A 195 -3.59 -23.83 9.71
N LEU A 196 -4.54 -23.76 8.78
CA LEU A 196 -5.54 -22.70 8.73
C LEU A 196 -6.63 -22.98 9.77
N VAL A 197 -7.01 -21.97 10.56
CA VAL A 197 -8.05 -22.10 11.59
C VAL A 197 -8.91 -20.85 11.59
N GLY A 198 -10.20 -21.01 11.31
CA GLY A 198 -11.16 -19.92 11.21
C GLY A 198 -10.88 -18.95 10.06
N VAL A 199 -10.20 -19.41 9.02
CA VAL A 199 -9.85 -18.62 7.82
C VAL A 199 -11.03 -18.67 6.87
N VAL A 200 -11.44 -17.53 6.33
CA VAL A 200 -12.44 -17.48 5.26
C VAL A 200 -11.71 -17.67 3.93
N ASP A 201 -12.09 -18.68 3.17
CA ASP A 201 -11.58 -18.91 1.83
C ASP A 201 -11.92 -17.69 0.93
N PRO A 202 -10.92 -17.01 0.33
CA PRO A 202 -11.18 -15.83 -0.49
C PRO A 202 -11.96 -16.12 -1.79
N GLU A 203 -11.98 -17.35 -2.28
CA GLU A 203 -12.69 -17.75 -3.50
C GLU A 203 -14.13 -18.20 -3.19
N THR A 204 -14.29 -19.10 -2.22
CA THR A 204 -15.59 -19.72 -1.90
C THR A 204 -16.38 -18.97 -0.82
N GLY A 205 -15.69 -18.25 0.06
CA GLY A 205 -16.29 -17.64 1.25
C GLY A 205 -16.56 -18.61 2.40
N GLU A 206 -16.19 -19.89 2.27
CA GLU A 206 -16.35 -20.88 3.33
C GLU A 206 -15.31 -20.70 4.44
N VAL A 207 -15.66 -21.07 5.66
CA VAL A 207 -14.74 -21.03 6.79
C VAL A 207 -13.97 -22.34 6.90
N ILE A 208 -12.65 -22.26 6.74
CA ILE A 208 -11.72 -23.40 6.82
C ILE A 208 -11.42 -23.71 8.29
N ASN A 209 -11.60 -25.00 8.66
CA ASN A 209 -11.36 -25.54 10.01
C ASN A 209 -12.00 -24.67 11.11
N GLY A 210 -13.30 -24.41 10.96
CA GLY A 210 -14.05 -23.42 11.75
C GLY A 210 -14.24 -23.72 13.24
N GLY A 211 -14.12 -24.99 13.65
CA GLY A 211 -14.26 -25.41 15.06
C GLY A 211 -15.69 -25.35 15.58
#